data_AF-A0A7V1BUZ3-F1
#
_entry.id   AF-A0A7V1BUZ3-F1
#
_cell.length_a   1.000
_cell.length_b   1.000
_cell.length_c   1.000
_cell.angle_alpha   90.00
_cell.angle_beta   90.00
_cell.angle_gamma   90.00
#
_symmetry.space_group_name_H-M   'P 1'
#
loop_
_entity.id
_entity.type
_entity.pdbx_description
1 polymer ?
#
loop_
_entity_poly.entity_id
_entity_poly.type
_entity_poly.pdbx_seq_one_letter_code
_entity_poly.pdbx_strand_id
1 'polypeptide(L)'
;IKDNHIAAAGGVSEAVTTVRGALGEGTAIEVEVDTLQQLEQALPAGVDTVLLDNMEPDDVRRCVDMAAGRVVIEASGGIGLENVRAYAEAGADIISVGAITNAAVAVDFSLEVEA
;
A
#
# COMPACT_ATOMS: atom_id res chain seq x y z
N ILE A 1 8.84 -2.83 1.90
CA ILE A 1 9.78 -2.12 2.80
C ILE A 1 8.92 -1.21 3.67
N LYS A 2 8.89 -1.44 4.99
CA LYS A 2 8.03 -0.68 5.92
C LYS A 2 8.75 0.47 6.61
N ASP A 3 7.98 1.33 7.27
CA ASP A 3 8.41 2.44 8.15
C ASP A 3 9.67 2.14 9.00
N ASN A 4 9.69 1.02 9.71
CA ASN A 4 10.77 0.63 10.61
C ASN A 4 12.06 0.32 9.84
N HIS A 5 11.94 -0.22 8.63
CA HIS A 5 13.09 -0.48 7.75
C HIS A 5 13.64 0.83 7.20
N ILE A 6 12.77 1.77 6.82
CA ILE A 6 13.15 3.11 6.34
C ILE A 6 13.91 3.85 7.43
N ALA A 7 13.38 3.85 8.67
CA ALA A 7 14.04 4.45 9.82
C ALA A 7 15.41 3.80 10.11
N ALA A 8 15.50 2.47 10.04
CA ALA A 8 16.76 1.75 10.26
C ALA A 8 17.79 2.01 9.16
N ALA A 9 17.36 2.19 7.91
CA ALA A 9 18.24 2.46 6.77
C ALA A 9 18.65 3.95 6.67
N GLY A 10 17.92 4.85 7.33
CA GLY A 10 18.18 6.30 7.30
C GLY A 10 17.45 7.06 6.19
N GLY A 11 16.49 6.43 5.51
CA GLY A 11 15.73 7.04 4.43
C GLY A 11 15.14 6.03 3.45
N VAL A 12 14.18 6.49 2.64
CA VAL A 12 13.48 5.66 1.65
C VAL A 12 14.46 5.20 0.57
N SER A 13 15.25 6.13 0.03
CA SER A 13 16.22 5.87 -1.04
C SER A 13 17.27 4.85 -0.61
N GLU A 14 17.80 5.00 0.61
CA GLU A 14 18.80 4.11 1.21
C GLU A 14 18.23 2.71 1.44
N ALA A 15 16.99 2.61 1.94
CA ALA A 15 16.31 1.35 2.15
C ALA A 15 16.12 0.59 0.82
N VAL A 16 15.57 1.26 -0.20
CA VAL A 16 15.33 0.65 -1.51
C VAL A 16 16.65 0.22 -2.17
N THR A 17 17.66 1.08 -2.17
CA THR A 17 18.99 0.76 -2.74
C THR A 17 19.61 -0.45 -2.07
N THR A 18 19.52 -0.52 -0.74
CA THR A 18 20.05 -1.65 0.04
C THR A 18 19.37 -2.97 -0.33
N VAL A 19 18.03 -2.97 -0.40
CA VAL A 19 17.26 -4.17 -0.75
C VAL A 19 17.53 -4.58 -2.20
N ARG A 20 17.56 -3.63 -3.14
CA ARG A 20 17.83 -3.89 -4.56
C ARG A 20 19.23 -4.50 -4.76
N GLY A 21 20.24 -3.98 -4.07
CA GLY A 21 21.60 -4.53 -4.11
C GLY A 21 21.72 -5.95 -3.55
N ALA A 22 20.88 -6.31 -2.58
CA ALA A 22 20.90 -7.64 -1.95
C ALA A 22 20.10 -8.70 -2.72
N LEU A 23 18.98 -8.33 -3.34
CA LEU A 23 18.02 -9.27 -3.95
C LEU A 23 18.05 -9.25 -5.50
N GLY A 24 18.71 -8.26 -6.11
CA GLY A 24 18.78 -8.08 -7.56
C GLY A 24 17.48 -7.55 -8.19
N GLU A 25 17.50 -7.38 -9.51
CA GLU A 25 16.41 -6.80 -10.30
C GLU A 25 15.17 -7.71 -10.42
N GLY A 26 15.30 -9.01 -10.18
CA GLY A 26 14.21 -9.98 -10.35
C GLY A 26 13.18 -10.02 -9.21
N THR A 27 13.43 -9.30 -8.11
CA THR A 27 12.54 -9.28 -6.94
C THR A 27 11.74 -7.97 -6.94
N ALA A 28 10.42 -8.06 -6.96
CA ALA A 28 9.58 -6.87 -6.83
C ALA A 28 9.79 -6.20 -5.47
N ILE A 29 9.94 -4.88 -5.47
CA ILE A 29 10.06 -4.06 -4.26
C ILE A 29 8.81 -3.20 -4.15
N GLU A 30 8.08 -3.45 -3.06
CA GLU A 30 7.09 -2.53 -2.54
C GLU A 30 7.71 -1.68 -1.43
N VAL A 31 7.38 -0.38 -1.37
CA VAL A 31 7.74 0.50 -0.26
C VAL A 31 6.52 1.20 0.30
N GLU A 32 6.46 1.28 1.63
CA GLU A 32 5.42 1.98 2.38
C GLU A 32 5.84 3.42 2.60
N VAL A 33 4.95 4.36 2.30
CA VAL A 33 5.14 5.80 2.51
C VAL A 33 3.90 6.41 3.13
N ASP A 34 4.10 7.42 3.98
CA ASP A 34 3.03 8.14 4.68
C ASP A 34 2.92 9.63 4.25
N THR A 35 3.83 10.08 3.38
CA THR A 35 3.93 11.48 2.96
C THR A 35 4.32 11.63 1.48
N LEU A 36 3.86 12.72 0.85
CA LEU A 36 4.23 13.06 -0.53
C LEU A 36 5.76 13.19 -0.73
N GLN A 37 6.47 13.65 0.29
CA GLN A 37 7.93 13.78 0.25
C GLN A 37 8.63 12.42 0.19
N GLN A 38 8.14 11.42 0.93
CA GLN A 38 8.66 10.05 0.85
C GLN A 38 8.35 9.42 -0.52
N LEU A 39 7.15 9.68 -1.08
CA LEU A 39 6.84 9.25 -2.44
C LEU A 39 7.80 9.87 -3.47
N GLU A 40 8.11 11.16 -3.36
CA GLU A 40 9.08 11.84 -4.22
C GLU A 40 10.47 11.18 -4.17
N GLN A 41 10.86 10.64 -3.01
CA GLN A 41 12.10 9.87 -2.85
C GLN A 41 11.99 8.43 -3.40
N ALA A 42 10.83 7.79 -3.27
CA ALA A 42 10.60 6.41 -3.70
C ALA A 42 10.60 6.26 -5.23
N LEU A 43 9.97 7.18 -5.95
CA LEU A 43 9.79 7.12 -7.40
C LEU A 43 11.11 7.01 -8.20
N PRO A 44 12.15 7.82 -7.95
CA PRO A 44 13.44 7.67 -8.66
C PRO A 44 14.23 6.42 -8.23
N ALA A 45 13.89 5.80 -7.11
CA ALA A 45 14.58 4.61 -6.61
C ALA A 45 14.18 3.31 -7.33
N GLY A 46 13.21 3.36 -8.26
CA GLY A 46 12.83 2.21 -9.09
C GLY A 46 12.12 1.10 -8.30
N VAL A 47 11.20 1.49 -7.42
CA VAL A 47 10.29 0.56 -6.77
C VAL A 47 9.17 0.13 -7.73
N ASP A 48 8.63 -1.06 -7.53
CA ASP A 48 7.57 -1.63 -8.37
C ASP A 48 6.19 -1.19 -7.87
N THR A 49 6.05 -1.03 -6.55
CA THR A 49 4.81 -0.67 -5.88
C THR A 49 5.08 0.32 -4.75
N VAL A 50 4.19 1.28 -4.57
CA VAL A 50 4.18 2.18 -3.42
C VAL A 50 2.87 1.99 -2.67
N LEU A 51 2.98 1.61 -1.40
CA LEU A 51 1.87 1.53 -0.46
C LEU A 51 1.76 2.85 0.29
N LEU A 52 0.60 3.51 0.18
CA LEU A 52 0.26 4.76 0.85
C LEU A 52 -0.41 4.42 2.20
N ASP A 53 0.30 4.62 3.31
CA ASP A 53 -0.20 4.28 4.65
C ASP A 53 -0.98 5.43 5.27
N ASN A 54 -2.24 5.16 5.62
CA ASN A 54 -3.17 6.08 6.29
C ASN A 54 -3.31 7.46 5.62
N MET A 55 -3.08 7.54 4.31
CA MET A 55 -3.28 8.77 3.54
C MET A 55 -4.76 8.97 3.21
N GLU A 56 -5.22 10.21 3.23
CA GLU A 56 -6.60 10.54 2.83
C GLU A 56 -6.79 10.46 1.31
N PRO A 57 -8.01 10.20 0.78
CA PRO A 57 -8.25 10.05 -0.65
C PRO A 57 -7.74 11.21 -1.53
N ASP A 58 -7.77 12.44 -1.03
CA ASP A 58 -7.25 13.60 -1.76
C ASP A 58 -5.73 13.58 -1.91
N ASP A 59 -5.01 13.09 -0.89
CA ASP A 59 -3.56 12.91 -0.98
C ASP A 59 -3.21 11.68 -1.82
N VAL A 60 -4.00 10.61 -1.76
CA VAL A 60 -3.88 9.47 -2.69
C VAL A 60 -3.99 9.92 -4.14
N ARG A 61 -4.95 10.80 -4.47
CA ARG A 61 -5.07 11.35 -5.82
C ARG A 61 -3.81 12.11 -6.25
N ARG A 62 -3.23 12.92 -5.36
CA ARG A 62 -1.96 13.62 -5.63
C ARG A 62 -0.81 12.64 -5.83
N CYS A 63 -0.75 11.58 -5.03
CA CYS A 63 0.25 10.52 -5.18
C CYS A 63 0.13 9.82 -6.54
N VAL A 64 -1.08 9.50 -6.98
CA VAL A 64 -1.35 8.91 -8.31
C VAL A 64 -0.89 9.84 -9.42
N ASP A 65 -1.23 11.13 -9.34
CA ASP A 65 -0.80 12.14 -10.31
C ASP A 65 0.75 12.27 -10.35
N MET A 66 1.40 12.26 -9.18
CA MET A 66 2.86 12.29 -9.06
C MET A 66 3.53 11.02 -9.62
N ALA A 67 2.95 9.85 -9.37
CA ALA A 67 3.45 8.58 -9.86
C ALA A 67 3.37 8.51 -11.39
N ALA A 68 2.33 9.09 -11.99
CA ALA A 68 2.13 9.16 -13.43
C ALA A 68 2.25 7.78 -14.11
N GLY A 69 1.72 6.73 -13.46
CA GLY A 69 1.75 5.35 -13.95
C GLY A 69 3.11 4.67 -13.93
N ARG A 70 4.12 5.24 -13.24
CA ARG A 70 5.47 4.64 -13.14
C ARG A 70 5.55 3.47 -12.17
N VAL A 71 4.64 3.42 -11.20
CA VAL A 71 4.59 2.42 -10.13
C VAL A 71 3.12 2.06 -9.87
N VAL A 72 2.89 0.88 -9.32
CA VAL A 72 1.57 0.51 -8.78
C VAL A 72 1.33 1.30 -7.51
N ILE A 73 0.16 1.92 -7.38
CA ILE A 73 -0.27 2.62 -6.16
C ILE A 73 -1.23 1.74 -5.38
N GLU A 74 -0.81 1.37 -4.18
CA GLU A 74 -1.65 0.69 -3.20
C GLU A 74 -2.06 1.68 -2.10
N ALA A 75 -3.34 1.72 -1.74
CA ALA A 75 -3.83 2.46 -0.57
C ALA A 75 -4.11 1.50 0.59
N SER A 76 -3.70 1.87 1.80
CA SER A 76 -3.89 1.06 3.01
C SER A 76 -4.12 1.94 4.25
N GLY A 77 -4.61 1.32 5.32
CA GLY A 77 -4.80 1.96 6.62
C GLY A 77 -6.20 2.57 6.81
N GLY A 78 -6.95 2.07 7.80
CA GLY A 78 -8.28 2.62 8.15
C GLY A 78 -9.36 2.52 7.06
N ILE A 79 -9.13 1.73 6.01
CA ILE A 79 -10.08 1.59 4.89
C ILE A 79 -11.14 0.54 5.23
N GLY A 80 -12.40 0.87 4.93
CA GLY A 80 -13.60 0.08 5.19
C GLY A 80 -14.67 0.27 4.11
N LEU A 81 -15.83 -0.34 4.28
CA LEU A 81 -16.91 -0.31 3.28
C LEU A 81 -17.43 1.12 3.02
N GLU A 82 -17.36 1.96 4.03
CA GLU A 82 -17.81 3.35 4.03
C GLU A 82 -16.95 4.30 3.20
N ASN A 83 -15.65 4.01 3.04
CA ASN A 83 -14.69 4.91 2.39
C ASN A 83 -13.92 4.27 1.22
N VAL A 84 -13.93 2.94 1.06
CA VAL A 84 -13.19 2.22 0.00
C VAL A 84 -13.44 2.76 -1.41
N ARG A 85 -14.69 3.22 -1.68
CA ARG A 85 -15.04 3.85 -2.96
C ARG A 85 -14.23 5.10 -3.25
N ALA A 86 -14.00 5.95 -2.23
CA ALA A 86 -13.27 7.20 -2.41
C ALA A 86 -11.80 6.96 -2.78
N TYR A 87 -11.19 5.92 -2.22
CA TYR A 87 -9.83 5.48 -2.57
C TYR A 87 -9.75 4.94 -4.01
N ALA A 88 -10.75 4.16 -4.43
CA ALA A 88 -10.82 3.68 -5.82
C ALA A 88 -11.02 4.85 -6.81
N GLU A 89 -11.88 5.81 -6.48
CA GLU A 89 -12.12 7.02 -7.28
C GLU A 89 -10.94 8.01 -7.25
N ALA A 90 -10.08 7.94 -6.22
CA ALA A 90 -8.80 8.67 -6.17
C ALA A 90 -7.75 8.08 -7.12
N GLY A 91 -7.97 6.87 -7.65
CA GLY A 91 -7.11 6.25 -8.66
C GLY A 91 -6.09 5.25 -8.09
N ALA A 92 -6.28 4.75 -6.86
CA ALA A 92 -5.48 3.64 -6.36
C ALA A 92 -5.69 2.38 -7.23
N ASP A 93 -4.60 1.71 -7.60
CA ASP A 93 -4.63 0.46 -8.36
C ASP A 93 -5.06 -0.71 -7.47
N ILE A 94 -4.60 -0.69 -6.22
CA ILE A 94 -4.85 -1.70 -5.20
C ILE A 94 -5.34 -1.02 -3.92
N ILE A 95 -6.27 -1.65 -3.20
CA ILE A 95 -6.71 -1.20 -1.89
C ILE A 95 -6.63 -2.37 -0.91
N SER A 96 -5.75 -2.24 0.08
CA SER A 96 -5.56 -3.23 1.13
C SER A 96 -6.48 -2.95 2.31
N VAL A 97 -7.37 -3.90 2.60
CA VAL A 97 -8.37 -3.79 3.67
C VAL A 97 -8.14 -4.88 4.71
N GLY A 98 -7.46 -4.57 5.81
CA GLY A 98 -7.20 -5.54 6.87
C GLY A 98 -8.48 -6.10 7.53
N ALA A 99 -9.55 -5.30 7.57
CA ALA A 99 -10.81 -5.67 8.21
C ALA A 99 -11.48 -6.92 7.60
N ILE A 100 -11.20 -7.25 6.34
CA ILE A 100 -11.78 -8.44 5.69
C ILE A 100 -11.21 -9.76 6.22
N THR A 101 -10.12 -9.73 6.99
CA THR A 101 -9.53 -10.93 7.59
C THR A 101 -9.46 -10.84 9.11
N ASN A 102 -9.13 -9.69 9.69
CA ASN A 102 -8.94 -9.55 11.13
C ASN A 102 -10.24 -9.18 11.91
N ALA A 103 -11.29 -8.75 11.20
CA ALA A 103 -12.54 -8.29 11.79
C ALA A 103 -13.78 -8.77 11.02
N ALA A 104 -13.62 -9.75 10.12
CA ALA A 104 -14.73 -10.26 9.34
C ALA A 104 -15.75 -10.99 10.22
N VAL A 105 -17.03 -10.67 10.03
CA VAL A 105 -18.13 -11.35 10.71
C VAL A 105 -18.36 -12.69 10.04
N ALA A 106 -18.40 -13.76 10.85
CA ALA A 106 -18.73 -15.10 10.36
C ALA A 106 -20.16 -15.14 9.81
N VAL A 107 -20.35 -15.80 8.67
CA VAL A 107 -21.67 -16.06 8.12
C VAL A 107 -22.37 -17.12 8.99
N ASP A 108 -23.63 -16.85 9.32
CA ASP A 108 -24.43 -17.76 10.12
C ASP A 108 -24.92 -18.94 9.27
N PHE A 109 -24.60 -20.16 9.70
CA PHE A 109 -24.97 -21.40 9.03
C PHE A 109 -25.50 -22.41 10.07
N SER A 110 -26.53 -23.17 9.70
CA SER A 110 -27.06 -24.28 10.48
C SER A 110 -27.10 -25.58 9.67
N LEU A 111 -27.02 -26.72 10.37
CA LEU A 111 -27.23 -28.05 9.81
C LEU A 111 -28.54 -28.62 10.38
N GLU A 112 -29.50 -28.92 9.52
CA GLU A 112 -30.73 -29.62 9.88
C GLU A 112 -30.66 -31.08 9.40
N VAL A 113 -31.08 -32.01 10.24
CA VAL A 113 -31.06 -33.46 9.95
C VAL A 113 -32.48 -33.99 10.04
N GLU A 114 -32.97 -34.60 8.97
CA GLU A 114 -34.27 -35.28 8.91
C GLU A 114 -34.12 -36.79 9.09
N ALA A 115 -35.14 -37.43 9.68
CA ALA A 115 -35.16 -38.86 10.03
C ALA A 115 -35.62 -39.77 8.89
#